data_AF-A0A4Y3VCP7-F1
#
_entry.id   AF-A0A4Y3VCP7-F1
#
_cell.length_a   1.000
_cell.length_b   1.000
_cell.length_c   1.000
_cell.angle_alpha   90.00
_cell.angle_beta   90.00
_cell.angle_gamma   90.00
#
_symmetry.space_group_name_H-M   'P 1'
#
loop_
_entity.id
_entity.type
_entity.pdbx_description
1 polymer ?
#
loop_
_entity_poly.entity_id
_entity_poly.type
_entity_poly.pdbx_seq_one_letter_code
_entity_poly.pdbx_strand_id
1 'polypeptide(L)'
;MRMYANANRYPWTPSHDLTPPVQAPTGITLVGYENPPGVTTENRVQDFLGSPRAPWFNHVNVTAHPGGGHFVFWEVPDAWVDDVRRTFRGRTD
;
A
#
# COMPACT_ATOMS: atom_id res chain seq x y z
N MET A 1 24.58 -2.23 1.51
CA MET A 1 23.80 -1.10 0.95
C MET A 1 23.49 -0.09 2.04
N ARG A 2 23.72 1.22 1.82
CA ARG A 2 23.53 2.28 2.83
C ARG A 2 22.11 2.32 3.40
N MET A 3 21.09 2.11 2.56
CA MET A 3 19.68 2.13 2.96
C MET A 3 19.40 1.15 4.10
N TYR A 4 19.85 -0.11 3.99
CA TYR A 4 19.68 -1.14 5.02
C TYR A 4 20.38 -0.79 6.33
N ALA A 5 21.62 -0.29 6.26
CA ALA A 5 22.36 0.11 7.46
C ALA A 5 21.70 1.28 8.20
N ASN A 6 21.19 2.27 7.46
CA ASN A 6 20.51 3.43 8.04
C ASN A 6 19.14 3.07 8.63
N ALA A 7 18.36 2.21 7.97
CA ALA A 7 17.05 1.80 8.47
C ALA A 7 17.13 1.06 9.82
N ASN A 8 18.20 0.31 10.06
CA ASN A 8 18.46 -0.32 11.36
C ASN A 8 18.99 0.69 12.39
N ARG A 9 19.93 1.56 11.98
CA ARG A 9 20.58 2.51 12.89
C ARG A 9 19.66 3.64 13.36
N TYR A 10 18.70 4.04 12.54
CA TYR A 10 17.77 5.14 12.83
C TYR A 10 16.34 4.64 12.67
N PRO A 11 15.77 4.01 13.72
CA PRO A 11 14.39 3.54 13.70
C PRO A 11 13.41 4.68 13.40
N TRP A 12 12.33 4.35 12.70
CA TRP A 12 11.29 5.30 12.39
C TRP A 12 10.61 5.83 13.67
N THR A 13 10.26 7.12 13.66
CA THR A 13 9.41 7.77 14.68
C THR A 13 8.39 8.68 13.96
N PRO A 14 7.13 8.77 14.46
CA PRO A 14 6.16 9.71 13.92
C PRO A 14 6.64 11.16 14.07
N SER A 15 6.32 12.01 13.11
CA SER A 15 6.55 13.46 13.23
C SER A 15 5.43 14.19 14.00
N HIS A 16 4.34 13.48 14.33
CA HIS A 16 3.16 14.00 15.01
C HIS A 16 2.37 12.87 15.69
N ASP A 17 1.44 13.24 16.57
CA ASP A 17 0.61 12.30 17.33
C ASP A 17 -0.78 12.05 16.70
N LEU A 18 -1.02 12.55 15.50
CA LEU A 18 -2.29 12.34 14.78
C LEU A 18 -2.47 10.87 14.36
N THR A 19 -3.73 10.45 14.31
CA THR A 19 -4.15 9.14 13.79
C THR A 19 -5.01 9.35 12.54
N PRO A 20 -4.72 8.69 11.40
CA PRO A 20 -3.56 7.82 11.14
C PRO A 20 -2.21 8.57 11.11
N PRO A 21 -1.08 7.91 11.41
CA PRO A 21 0.26 8.48 11.20
C PRO A 21 0.50 9.01 9.78
N VAL A 22 -0.05 8.35 8.75
CA VAL A 22 -0.06 8.86 7.38
C VAL A 22 -1.41 9.54 7.11
N GLN A 23 -1.48 10.84 7.40
CA GLN A 23 -2.69 11.65 7.19
C GLN A 23 -3.04 11.88 5.70
N ALA A 24 -2.04 11.86 4.82
CA ALA A 24 -2.24 12.07 3.40
C ALA A 24 -3.15 10.98 2.79
N PRO A 25 -4.07 11.34 1.86
CA PRO A 25 -4.87 10.37 1.12
C PRO A 25 -3.98 9.30 0.48
N THR A 26 -4.22 8.04 0.84
CA THR A 26 -3.33 6.92 0.48
C THR A 26 -4.06 5.93 -0.43
N GLY A 27 -3.41 5.59 -1.55
CA GLY A 27 -3.76 4.48 -2.43
C GLY A 27 -2.83 3.30 -2.21
N ILE A 28 -3.36 2.07 -2.16
CA ILE A 28 -2.57 0.84 -2.02
C ILE A 28 -2.99 -0.17 -3.08
N THR A 29 -2.05 -0.53 -3.95
CA THR A 29 -2.19 -1.61 -4.93
C THR A 29 -1.57 -2.89 -4.37
N LEU A 30 -2.38 -3.92 -4.17
CA LEU A 30 -1.99 -5.25 -3.72
C LEU A 30 -1.94 -6.19 -4.94
N VAL A 31 -0.93 -7.05 -5.02
CA VAL A 31 -0.74 -7.94 -6.17
C VAL A 31 -0.58 -9.40 -5.75
N GLY A 32 -1.10 -10.29 -6.58
CA GLY A 32 -1.32 -11.69 -6.22
C GLY A 32 -0.05 -12.49 -5.92
N TYR A 33 1.08 -12.17 -6.54
CA TYR A 33 2.34 -12.88 -6.29
C TYR A 33 3.06 -12.38 -5.02
N GLU A 34 2.52 -11.34 -4.37
CA GLU A 34 2.94 -10.83 -3.06
C GLU A 34 1.90 -11.14 -1.97
N ASN A 35 0.96 -12.06 -2.24
CA ASN A 35 0.00 -12.48 -1.23
C ASN A 35 0.70 -13.17 -0.04
N PRO A 36 0.31 -12.85 1.20
CA PRO A 36 0.79 -13.59 2.36
C PRO A 36 0.44 -15.09 2.27
N PRO A 37 1.22 -15.98 2.90
CA PRO A 37 0.86 -17.39 2.98
C PRO A 37 -0.55 -17.60 3.54
N GLY A 38 -1.38 -18.36 2.81
CA GLY A 38 -2.76 -18.65 3.20
C GLY A 38 -3.79 -17.58 2.82
N VAL A 39 -3.38 -16.47 2.19
CA VAL A 39 -4.28 -15.41 1.73
C VAL A 39 -4.43 -15.49 0.21
N THR A 40 -5.66 -15.50 -0.29
CA THR A 40 -5.94 -15.42 -1.73
C THR A 40 -6.10 -13.96 -2.17
N THR A 41 -5.92 -13.67 -3.46
CA THR A 41 -6.07 -12.30 -3.98
C THR A 41 -7.48 -11.76 -3.74
N GLU A 42 -8.50 -12.60 -3.85
CA GLU A 42 -9.89 -12.23 -3.66
C GLU A 42 -10.14 -11.70 -2.24
N ASN A 43 -9.44 -12.27 -1.25
CA ASN A 43 -9.53 -11.85 0.15
C ASN A 43 -8.47 -10.81 0.53
N ARG A 44 -7.56 -10.46 -0.37
CA ARG A 44 -6.34 -9.70 -0.06
C ARG A 44 -6.60 -8.29 0.46
N VAL A 45 -7.63 -7.62 -0.05
CA VAL A 45 -8.06 -6.30 0.45
C VAL A 45 -8.56 -6.41 1.89
N GLN A 46 -9.43 -7.39 2.17
CA GLN A 46 -9.98 -7.57 3.53
C GLN A 46 -8.91 -8.02 4.52
N ASP A 47 -8.00 -8.89 4.10
CA ASP A 47 -6.81 -9.26 4.87
C ASP A 47 -5.96 -8.03 5.24
N PHE A 48 -5.70 -7.15 4.29
CA PHE A 48 -4.99 -5.89 4.56
C PHE A 48 -5.77 -5.01 5.56
N LEU A 49 -7.06 -4.76 5.30
CA LEU A 49 -7.91 -3.90 6.13
C LEU A 49 -8.08 -4.42 7.57
N GLY A 50 -8.09 -5.75 7.75
CA GLY A 50 -8.10 -6.40 9.06
C GLY A 50 -6.73 -6.46 9.75
N SER A 51 -5.65 -6.11 9.05
CA SER A 51 -4.30 -6.18 9.60
C SER A 51 -3.98 -4.98 10.51
N PRO A 52 -3.00 -5.11 11.44
CA PRO A 52 -2.51 -3.99 12.24
C PRO A 52 -1.90 -2.84 11.43
N ARG A 53 -1.64 -3.03 10.11
CA ARG A 53 -1.09 -1.98 9.24
C ARG A 53 -2.16 -1.06 8.67
N ALA A 54 -3.40 -1.51 8.48
CA ALA A 54 -4.43 -0.67 7.88
C ALA A 54 -4.68 0.65 8.64
N PRO A 55 -4.69 0.67 9.99
CA PRO A 55 -4.85 1.91 10.75
C PRO A 55 -3.72 2.93 10.58
N TRP A 56 -2.62 2.59 9.91
CA TRP A 56 -1.50 3.51 9.70
C TRP A 56 -1.76 4.56 8.63
N PHE A 57 -2.77 4.35 7.77
CA PHE A 57 -2.98 5.12 6.55
C PHE A 57 -4.40 5.68 6.45
N ASN A 58 -4.52 6.93 5.98
CA ASN A 58 -5.77 7.49 5.49
C ASN A 58 -6.09 6.90 4.10
N HIS A 59 -6.59 5.67 4.09
CA HIS A 59 -6.83 4.93 2.86
C HIS A 59 -8.05 5.49 2.11
N VAL A 60 -7.83 5.87 0.86
CA VAL A 60 -8.89 6.38 -0.04
C VAL A 60 -9.11 5.48 -1.26
N ASN A 61 -8.18 4.54 -1.49
CA ASN A 61 -8.28 3.51 -2.52
C ASN A 61 -7.43 2.30 -2.12
N VAL A 62 -8.01 1.11 -2.03
CA VAL A 62 -7.28 -0.15 -1.78
C VAL A 62 -7.81 -1.19 -2.76
N THR A 63 -6.92 -1.73 -3.57
CA THR A 63 -7.24 -2.62 -4.69
C THR A 63 -6.34 -3.83 -4.68
N ALA A 64 -6.83 -4.96 -5.18
CA ALA A 64 -6.06 -6.18 -5.35
C ALA A 64 -6.17 -6.68 -6.80
N HIS A 65 -5.04 -7.14 -7.34
CA HIS A 65 -4.96 -7.71 -8.69
C HIS A 65 -4.38 -9.13 -8.65
N PRO A 66 -4.90 -10.07 -9.45
CA PRO A 66 -4.44 -11.46 -9.42
C PRO A 66 -3.02 -11.66 -9.94
N GLY A 67 -2.54 -10.77 -10.82
CA GLY A 67 -1.19 -10.81 -11.37
C GLY A 67 -0.27 -9.74 -10.76
N GLY A 68 1.02 -9.91 -11.03
CA GLY A 68 2.08 -8.99 -10.60
C GLY A 68 2.71 -9.38 -9.27
N GLY A 69 4.00 -9.04 -9.14
CA GLY A 69 4.81 -9.24 -7.95
C GLY A 69 5.56 -7.96 -7.56
N HIS A 70 6.78 -8.16 -7.07
CA HIS A 70 7.63 -7.10 -6.54
C HIS A 70 7.82 -5.90 -7.49
N PHE A 71 7.84 -6.14 -8.81
CA PHE A 71 8.00 -5.10 -9.81
C PHE A 71 6.64 -4.70 -10.42
N VAL A 72 5.65 -4.45 -9.56
CA VAL A 72 4.25 -4.13 -9.93
C VAL A 72 4.10 -3.14 -11.08
N PHE A 73 4.90 -2.06 -11.09
CA PHE A 73 4.88 -1.02 -12.12
C PHE A 73 5.24 -1.53 -13.52
N TRP A 74 6.02 -2.61 -13.59
CA TRP A 74 6.46 -3.26 -14.81
C TRP A 74 5.59 -4.46 -15.18
N GLU A 75 5.15 -5.23 -14.18
CA GLU A 75 4.44 -6.48 -14.40
C GLU A 75 2.95 -6.27 -14.72
N VAL A 76 2.32 -5.23 -14.14
CA VAL A 76 0.91 -4.89 -14.35
C VAL A 76 0.72 -3.36 -14.53
N PRO A 77 1.40 -2.74 -15.51
CA PRO A 77 1.51 -1.28 -15.63
C PRO A 77 0.14 -0.59 -15.75
N ASP A 78 -0.78 -1.14 -16.55
CA ASP A 78 -2.10 -0.54 -16.75
C ASP A 78 -2.94 -0.57 -15.47
N ALA A 79 -2.95 -1.70 -14.77
CA ALA A 79 -3.67 -1.86 -13.51
C ALA A 79 -3.13 -0.91 -12.44
N TRP A 80 -1.80 -0.78 -12.34
CA TRP A 80 -1.16 0.15 -11.42
C TRP A 80 -1.46 1.62 -11.77
N VAL A 81 -1.38 2.01 -13.04
CA VAL A 81 -1.69 3.39 -13.49
C VAL A 81 -3.15 3.73 -13.20
N ASP A 82 -4.07 2.80 -13.42
CA ASP A 82 -5.50 3.02 -13.13
C ASP A 82 -5.75 3.21 -11.64
N ASP A 83 -5.09 2.44 -10.77
CA ASP A 83 -5.19 2.60 -9.32
C ASP A 83 -4.61 3.94 -8.84
N VAL A 84 -3.47 4.36 -9.40
CA VAL A 84 -2.90 5.69 -9.13
C VAL A 84 -3.90 6.77 -9.52
N ARG A 85 -4.44 6.72 -10.74
CA ARG A 85 -5.46 7.69 -11.20
C ARG A 85 -6.69 7.70 -10.32
N ARG A 86 -7.20 6.53 -9.89
CA ARG A 86 -8.34 6.42 -8.95
C ARG A 86 -8.04 7.07 -7.59
N THR A 87 -6.80 6.98 -7.14
CA THR A 87 -6.35 7.62 -5.88
C THR A 87 -6.39 9.15 -5.95
N PHE A 88 -6.17 9.75 -7.13
CA PHE A 88 -6.23 11.21 -7.30
C PHE A 88 -7.58 11.74 -7.80
N ARG A 89 -8.36 10.92 -8.52
CA ARG A 89 -9.61 11.36 -9.16
C ARG A 89 -10.63 11.88 -8.14
N GLY A 90 -11.17 13.07 -8.42
CA GLY A 90 -12.20 13.70 -7.58
C GLY A 90 -11.67 14.31 -6.28
N ARG A 91 -10.36 14.44 -6.12
CA ARG A 91 -9.69 14.98 -4.92
C ARG A 91 -8.86 16.24 -5.26
N THR A 92 -9.46 17.15 -6.01
CA THR A 92 -8.92 18.50 -6.20
C THR A 92 -9.55 19.40 -5.15
N ASP A 93 -8.71 20.01 -4.32
CA ASP A 93 -9.10 21.09 -3.42
C ASP A 93 -9.64 22.30 -4.20
#